data_AF-A0A1B2I4L8-F1
#
_entry.id   AF-A0A1B2I4L8-F1
#
_cell.length_a   1.000
_cell.length_b   1.000
_cell.length_c   1.000
_cell.angle_alpha   90.00
_cell.angle_beta   90.00
_cell.angle_gamma   90.00
#
_symmetry.space_group_name_H-M   'P 1'
#
loop_
_entity.id
_entity.type
_entity.pdbx_description
1 polymer ?
#
loop_
_entity_poly.entity_id
_entity_poly.type
_entity_poly.pdbx_seq_one_letter_code
_entity_poly.pdbx_strand_id
1 'polypeptide(L)'
;MSTSNQRAPMAAVGSYESILPFKAIGLDVVVLTEENSESIAPVLHKYSRSGYAVLFLEEELFVKYRDTVDEINEYTDLSIIPVPNQKGSMGIGLDSIRRNVERAVGMDIFGEK
;
A
#
# COMPACT_ATOMS: atom_id res chain seq x y z
N MET A 1 -22.89 9.83 -19.43
CA MET A 1 -21.79 8.91 -19.74
C MET A 1 -21.93 7.71 -18.83
N SER A 2 -22.01 6.51 -19.39
CA SER A 2 -22.32 5.27 -18.69
C SER A 2 -21.26 5.02 -17.60
N THR A 3 -21.63 5.13 -16.33
CA THR A 3 -20.87 4.57 -15.22
C THR A 3 -21.00 3.05 -15.31
N SER A 4 -20.17 2.43 -16.16
CA SER A 4 -19.96 0.99 -16.08
C SER A 4 -19.45 0.71 -14.68
N ASN A 5 -20.19 -0.13 -13.96
CA ASN A 5 -19.81 -0.71 -12.67
C ASN A 5 -18.60 -1.65 -12.87
N GLN A 6 -17.45 -1.11 -13.29
CA GLN A 6 -16.21 -1.83 -13.41
C GLN A 6 -15.63 -1.95 -12.00
N ARG A 7 -15.65 -3.17 -11.46
CA ARG A 7 -14.92 -3.50 -10.23
C ARG A 7 -13.43 -3.29 -10.51
N ALA A 8 -12.85 -2.26 -9.92
CA ALA A 8 -11.40 -2.07 -9.98
C ALA A 8 -10.72 -3.17 -9.14
N PRO A 9 -9.75 -3.90 -9.71
CA PRO A 9 -9.05 -4.97 -9.00
C PRO A 9 -8.21 -4.41 -7.85
N MET A 10 -7.93 -5.28 -6.88
CA MET A 10 -7.14 -4.98 -5.68
C MET A 10 -6.03 -6.03 -5.54
N ALA A 11 -4.88 -5.60 -5.02
CA ALA A 11 -3.72 -6.47 -4.83
C ALA A 11 -3.16 -6.40 -3.41
N ALA A 12 -2.39 -7.42 -3.01
CA ALA A 12 -1.59 -7.43 -1.79
C ALA A 12 -0.16 -7.91 -2.07
N VAL A 13 0.82 -7.26 -1.46
CA VAL A 13 2.26 -7.53 -1.64
C VAL A 13 2.95 -7.65 -0.29
N GLY A 14 3.68 -8.74 -0.07
CA GLY A 14 4.31 -9.02 1.23
C GLY A 14 4.79 -10.45 1.39
N SER A 15 5.23 -10.79 2.60
CA SER A 15 5.62 -12.14 3.00
C SER A 15 4.47 -13.13 2.83
N TYR A 16 4.82 -14.39 2.55
CA TYR A 16 3.85 -15.46 2.31
C TYR A 16 2.77 -15.56 3.38
N GLU A 17 3.16 -15.48 4.65
CA GLU A 17 2.28 -15.68 5.80
C GLU A 17 1.26 -14.55 5.96
N SER A 18 1.67 -13.30 5.70
CA SER A 18 0.79 -12.14 5.85
C SER A 18 -0.19 -11.96 4.69
N ILE A 19 0.22 -12.27 3.45
CA ILE A 19 -0.57 -11.91 2.27
C ILE A 19 -1.48 -13.03 1.76
N LEU A 20 -1.20 -14.30 2.09
CA LEU A 20 -2.00 -15.42 1.59
C LEU A 20 -3.50 -15.33 1.94
N PRO A 21 -3.91 -14.82 3.12
CA PRO A 21 -5.32 -14.58 3.43
C PRO A 21 -6.03 -13.66 2.42
N PHE A 22 -5.32 -12.69 1.82
CA PHE A 22 -5.88 -11.80 0.80
C PHE A 22 -6.24 -12.54 -0.49
N LYS A 23 -5.49 -13.59 -0.84
CA LYS A 23 -5.82 -14.46 -1.98
C LYS A 23 -7.14 -15.18 -1.78
N ALA A 24 -7.43 -15.62 -0.56
CA ALA A 24 -8.66 -16.34 -0.23
C ALA A 24 -9.92 -15.48 -0.38
N ILE A 25 -9.79 -14.16 -0.20
CA ILE A 25 -10.89 -13.19 -0.36
C ILE A 25 -10.92 -12.55 -1.77
N GLY A 26 -10.07 -13.01 -2.69
CA GLY A 26 -10.14 -12.64 -4.11
C GLY A 26 -9.26 -11.47 -4.55
N LEU A 27 -8.23 -11.11 -3.79
CA LEU A 27 -7.21 -10.16 -4.25
C LEU A 27 -6.11 -10.88 -5.03
N ASP A 28 -5.50 -10.16 -5.97
CA ASP A 28 -4.25 -10.58 -6.58
C ASP A 28 -3.12 -10.47 -5.56
N VAL A 29 -2.27 -11.49 -5.47
CA VAL A 29 -1.22 -11.52 -4.46
C VAL A 29 0.16 -11.68 -5.08
N VAL A 30 1.11 -10.91 -4.55
CA VAL A 30 2.54 -11.04 -4.86
C VAL A 30 3.27 -11.41 -3.58
N VAL A 31 3.72 -12.65 -3.52
CA VAL A 31 4.56 -13.14 -2.43
C VAL A 31 5.99 -12.68 -2.66
N LEU A 32 6.55 -12.00 -1.67
CA LEU A 32 7.95 -11.63 -1.65
C LEU A 32 8.82 -12.79 -1.17
N THR A 33 9.90 -13.01 -1.91
CA THR A 33 10.97 -13.97 -1.63
C THR A 33 12.30 -13.23 -1.68
N GLU A 34 13.36 -13.83 -1.15
CA GLU A 34 14.70 -13.22 -1.23
C GLU A 34 15.10 -12.92 -2.68
N GLU A 35 14.79 -13.83 -3.60
CA GLU A 35 15.10 -13.74 -5.03
C GLU A 35 14.39 -12.59 -5.77
N ASN A 36 13.22 -12.15 -5.30
CA ASN A 36 12.42 -11.11 -5.98
C ASN A 36 12.32 -9.80 -5.18
N SER A 37 12.99 -9.73 -4.03
CA SER A 37 12.92 -8.59 -3.10
C SER A 37 13.38 -7.26 -3.71
N GLU A 38 14.31 -7.27 -4.66
CA GLU A 38 14.77 -6.07 -5.37
C GLU A 38 13.78 -5.59 -6.44
N SER A 39 12.85 -6.45 -6.87
CA SER A 39 11.92 -6.16 -7.96
C SER A 39 10.66 -5.40 -7.55
N ILE A 40 10.54 -4.96 -6.29
CA ILE A 40 9.29 -4.37 -5.81
C ILE A 40 8.94 -3.03 -6.44
N ALA A 41 9.89 -2.11 -6.63
CA ALA A 41 9.58 -0.83 -7.25
C ALA A 41 9.02 -1.00 -8.68
N PRO A 42 9.62 -1.84 -9.56
CA PRO A 42 9.01 -2.22 -10.83
C PRO A 42 7.60 -2.82 -10.71
N VAL A 43 7.36 -3.64 -9.68
CA VAL A 43 6.03 -4.22 -9.41
C VAL A 43 5.03 -3.13 -9.06
N LEU A 44 5.37 -2.19 -8.17
CA LEU A 44 4.50 -1.07 -7.79
C LEU A 44 4.13 -0.22 -9.02
N HIS A 45 5.11 0.14 -9.86
CA HIS A 45 4.84 0.88 -11.11
C HIS A 45 4.06 0.08 -12.15
N LYS A 46 4.10 -1.25 -12.10
CA LYS A 46 3.24 -2.09 -12.95
C LYS A 46 1.80 -1.97 -12.49
N TYR A 47 1.53 -2.10 -11.19
CA TYR A 47 0.18 -2.01 -10.64
C TYR A 47 -0.45 -0.63 -10.85
N SER A 48 0.32 0.45 -10.68
CA SER A 48 -0.18 1.83 -10.88
C SER A 48 -0.64 2.10 -12.32
N ARG A 49 -0.13 1.36 -13.30
CA ARG A 49 -0.51 1.46 -14.72
C ARG A 49 -1.57 0.44 -15.15
N SER A 50 -1.99 -0.45 -14.25
CA SER A 50 -2.86 -1.59 -14.56
C SER A 50 -4.33 -1.40 -14.14
N GLY A 51 -4.71 -0.20 -13.69
CA GLY A 51 -6.09 0.12 -13.30
C GLY A 51 -6.55 -0.49 -11.97
N TYR A 52 -5.60 -0.84 -11.08
CA TYR A 52 -5.90 -1.26 -9.72
C TYR A 52 -6.31 -0.07 -8.87
N ALA A 53 -7.30 -0.26 -7.99
CA ALA A 53 -7.73 0.80 -7.07
C ALA A 53 -6.94 0.78 -5.75
N VAL A 54 -6.62 -0.42 -5.24
CA VAL A 54 -5.94 -0.56 -3.94
C VAL A 54 -4.84 -1.60 -4.02
N LEU A 55 -3.68 -1.28 -3.43
CA LEU A 55 -2.58 -2.22 -3.20
C LEU A 55 -2.22 -2.21 -1.73
N PHE A 56 -2.43 -3.34 -1.04
CA PHE A 56 -1.97 -3.55 0.32
C PHE A 56 -0.48 -3.92 0.29
N LEU A 57 0.33 -3.24 1.09
CA LEU A 57 1.78 -3.43 1.13
C LEU A 57 2.22 -3.61 2.58
N GLU A 58 3.01 -4.63 2.89
CA GLU A 58 3.54 -4.77 4.26
C GLU A 58 4.30 -3.53 4.71
N GLU A 59 4.15 -3.15 5.98
CA GLU A 59 4.72 -1.91 6.54
C GLU A 59 6.23 -1.76 6.38
N GLU A 60 6.99 -2.86 6.53
CA GLU A 60 8.45 -2.87 6.32
C GLU A 60 8.81 -2.43 4.89
N LEU A 61 8.04 -2.87 3.90
CA LEU A 61 8.23 -2.53 2.49
C LEU A 61 7.73 -1.12 2.18
N PHE A 62 6.60 -0.73 2.77
CA PHE A 62 6.07 0.62 2.64
C PHE A 62 7.12 1.66 3.05
N VAL A 63 7.83 1.41 4.15
CA VAL A 63 8.93 2.27 4.61
C VAL A 63 10.14 2.19 3.67
N LYS A 64 10.55 0.97 3.29
CA LYS A 64 11.71 0.76 2.41
C LYS A 64 11.57 1.45 1.05
N TYR A 65 10.34 1.54 0.51
CA TYR A 65 10.05 2.13 -0.80
C TYR A 65 9.20 3.41 -0.71
N ARG A 66 9.33 4.15 0.39
CA ARG A 66 8.48 5.31 0.72
C ARG A 66 8.36 6.31 -0.42
N ASP A 67 9.47 6.70 -1.05
CA ASP A 67 9.45 7.71 -2.13
C ASP A 67 8.58 7.26 -3.31
N THR A 68 8.72 6.01 -3.74
CA THR A 68 7.88 5.42 -4.81
C THR A 68 6.41 5.31 -4.40
N VAL A 69 6.16 4.96 -3.14
CA VAL A 69 4.79 4.84 -2.61
C VAL A 69 4.11 6.20 -2.55
N ASP A 70 4.79 7.21 -2.06
CA ASP A 70 4.27 8.58 -1.95
C ASP A 70 4.03 9.17 -3.35
N GLU A 71 4.94 8.95 -4.32
CA GLU A 71 4.75 9.32 -5.73
C GLU A 71 3.50 8.67 -6.33
N ILE A 72 3.32 7.34 -6.16
CA ILE A 72 2.17 6.63 -6.72
C ILE A 72 0.86 7.12 -6.09
N ASN A 73 0.84 7.32 -4.77
CA ASN A 73 -0.33 7.80 -4.05
C ASN A 73 -0.71 9.25 -4.42
N GLU A 74 0.27 10.08 -4.83
CA GLU A 74 0.03 11.48 -5.18
C GLU A 74 -0.37 11.67 -6.65
N TYR A 75 0.19 10.86 -7.56
CA TYR A 75 0.07 11.10 -9.01
C TYR A 75 -0.73 10.04 -9.79
N THR A 76 -1.27 9.01 -9.13
CA THR A 76 -2.02 7.94 -9.80
C THR A 76 -3.34 7.62 -9.08
N ASP A 77 -4.23 6.89 -9.75
CA ASP A 77 -5.51 6.43 -9.17
C ASP A 77 -5.35 5.22 -8.23
N LEU A 78 -4.13 4.70 -8.07
CA LEU A 78 -3.83 3.57 -7.17
C LEU A 78 -3.55 4.07 -5.76
N SER A 79 -4.27 3.52 -4.77
CA SER A 79 -4.01 3.78 -3.35
C SER A 79 -3.21 2.64 -2.72
N ILE A 80 -1.99 2.92 -2.28
CA ILE A 80 -1.13 1.99 -1.56
C ILE A 80 -1.37 2.13 -0.06
N ILE A 81 -1.79 1.04 0.59
CA ILE A 81 -2.17 1.02 2.00
C ILE A 81 -1.21 0.11 2.78
N PRO A 82 -0.57 0.59 3.86
CA PRO A 82 0.29 -0.23 4.70
C PRO A 82 -0.50 -1.27 5.49
N VAL A 83 0.01 -2.50 5.59
CA VAL A 83 -0.55 -3.57 6.43
C VAL A 83 0.51 -4.20 7.33
N PRO A 84 0.17 -4.53 8.59
CA PRO A 84 1.11 -5.22 9.47
C PRO A 84 1.41 -6.63 8.97
N ASN A 85 2.54 -7.17 9.42
CA ASN A 85 2.84 -8.59 9.25
C ASN A 85 2.63 -9.33 10.58
N GLN A 86 2.98 -10.62 10.62
CA GLN A 86 2.85 -11.46 11.82
C GLN A 86 3.67 -11.00 13.05
N LYS A 87 4.65 -10.11 12.87
CA LYS A 87 5.41 -9.50 13.99
C LYS A 87 4.66 -8.34 14.65
N GLY A 88 3.51 -7.93 14.09
CA GLY A 88 2.71 -6.81 14.54
C GLY A 88 2.86 -5.57 13.65
N SER A 89 2.27 -4.46 14.11
CA SER A 89 2.35 -3.18 13.42
C SER A 89 3.56 -2.36 13.88
N MET A 90 4.19 -1.69 12.93
CA MET A 90 5.20 -0.65 13.10
C MET A 90 4.60 0.75 13.24
N GLY A 91 3.27 0.90 13.22
CA GLY A 91 2.58 2.18 13.36
C GLY A 91 2.56 3.06 12.10
N ILE A 92 3.02 2.54 10.96
CA ILE A 92 3.25 3.31 9.73
C ILE A 92 1.96 3.91 9.17
N GLY A 93 0.86 3.17 9.26
CA GLY A 93 -0.45 3.68 8.85
C GLY A 93 -0.86 4.94 9.62
N LEU A 94 -0.77 4.92 10.95
CA LEU A 94 -1.12 6.05 11.80
C LEU A 94 -0.16 7.23 11.59
N ASP A 95 1.13 6.96 11.46
CA ASP A 95 2.15 7.98 11.16
C ASP A 95 1.92 8.64 9.79
N SER A 96 1.46 7.88 8.80
CA SER A 96 1.06 8.42 7.49
C SER A 96 -0.12 9.37 7.62
N ILE A 97 -1.13 9.01 8.41
CA ILE A 97 -2.30 9.85 8.68
C ILE A 97 -1.86 11.15 9.38
N ARG A 98 -1.06 11.05 10.45
CA ARG A 98 -0.53 12.22 11.18
C ARG A 98 0.21 13.18 10.27
N ARG A 99 1.17 12.69 9.47
CA ARG A 99 1.91 13.53 8.50
C ARG A 99 1.01 14.20 7.47
N ASN A 100 0.01 13.47 6.95
CA ASN A 100 -0.93 14.04 5.99
C ASN A 100 -1.78 15.15 6.61
N VAL A 101 -2.20 14.98 7.86
CA VAL A 101 -2.89 16.02 8.62
C VAL A 101 -1.98 17.23 8.87
N GLU A 102 -0.76 17.02 9.34
CA GLU A 102 0.21 18.10 9.57
C GLU A 102 0.49 18.89 8.28
N ARG A 103 0.64 18.20 7.15
CA ARG A 103 0.84 18.83 5.84
C ARG A 103 -0.37 19.67 5.41
N ALA A 104 -1.58 19.20 5.68
CA ALA A 104 -2.82 19.86 5.24
C ALA A 104 -3.26 21.00 6.17
N VAL A 105 -3.07 20.85 7.48
CA VAL A 105 -3.58 21.75 8.52
C VAL A 105 -2.48 22.62 9.12
N GLY A 106 -1.21 22.20 9.02
CA GLY A 106 -0.05 22.87 9.61
C GLY A 106 0.23 22.49 11.07
N MET A 107 -0.52 21.54 11.63
CA MET A 107 -0.32 21.03 12.99
C MET A 107 -0.91 19.62 13.15
N ASP A 108 -0.39 18.88 14.12
CA ASP A 108 -1.00 17.61 14.54
C ASP A 108 -2.29 17.88 15.33
N ILE A 109 -3.41 17.36 14.83
CA ILE A 109 -4.72 17.48 15.46
C ILE A 109 -5.08 16.25 16.31
N PHE A 110 -4.29 15.18 16.27
CA PHE A 110 -4.56 13.93 17.01
C PHE A 110 -4.37 14.08 18.52
N GLY A 111 -3.84 15.22 18.98
CA GLY A 111 -3.97 15.64 20.37
C GLY A 111 -3.31 14.72 21.39
N GLU A 112 -2.23 14.03 21.02
CA GLU A 112 -1.43 13.25 21.96
C GLU A 112 -0.24 14.07 22.46
N LYS A 113 -0.07 14.08 23.78
CA LYS A 113 1.00 14.75 24.52
C LYS A 113 1.91 13.70 25.14
#